data_AF-J4U9K6-F1
#
_entry.id   AF-J4U9K6-F1
#
_cell.length_a   1.000
_cell.length_b   1.000
_cell.length_c   1.000
_cell.angle_alpha   90.00
_cell.angle_beta   90.00
_cell.angle_gamma   90.00
#
_symmetry.space_group_name_H-M   'P 1'
#
loop_
_entity.id
_entity.type
_entity.pdbx_description
1 polymer ?
#
loop_
_entity_poly.entity_id
_entity_poly.type
_entity_poly.pdbx_seq_one_letter_code
_entity_poly.pdbx_strand_id
1 'polypeptide(L)'
;MGGSEYSLATGGSDIEGLDSSMADNFVRTVRYGCNVAVTLTTVAYFGGWPFMLGAALTMIVYYRAGSVYGQASRDMRRLDSVTRSPLYSLFGETVSGVAVLRAFGASTVALSHMMRLSDTNILCFFWTWTINRWLSARFNILSSALVGLTAAAMLMAPVSAATAGFALAFVSTVMHNLLFVVRRFVQLEQSMVALERIKEYSEIQPEAAEYVEPGPPEGWPAKGEIEVKDLVIKYAPDLPDVLHGLTFNVKPGEKVGIVGSTGCGKSTLALSFFRFVEATKGSIVIDDVDISTLGLTDLRSRIMIIPQDPTILSGTLRNTLDVFDEYSDAEIYEALRRVHLLSEDATQPPAPSAASSSEATVVGERNANVFADLNYPVTEGGDNFSTGEKQLLCMARAILRRNKILLMDEATASIDAETDTMISETIRTEFTDSTILTIAHRLHTIIDFDTVIVMDKGSIAEMGSPYELLRKKGRFYVSEFIFHLFTIIDAPIEILVATGFLFQLLGTSALWGLLATLISMPLTHVASKIVVTAQDNLMKARDQRSALMNELLQAVRMVKGTAWRKVSDERDRCRRLKAGDEGRDRGVGGGELVNVPFIRQGEMLSSVRASVISSQVLRARPCSSP
;
A
#
# COMPACT_ATOMS: atom_id res chain seq x y z
N MET A 1 -0.33 -7.48 -9.52
CA MET A 1 0.16 -6.53 -8.49
C MET A 1 -0.09 -5.07 -8.87
N GLY A 2 0.08 -4.64 -10.13
CA GLY A 2 -0.28 -3.28 -10.58
C GLY A 2 -1.77 -2.90 -10.55
N GLY A 3 -2.66 -3.71 -9.93
CA GLY A 3 -4.08 -3.38 -9.73
C GLY A 3 -4.42 -2.92 -8.31
N SER A 4 -3.60 -3.25 -7.30
CA SER A 4 -3.91 -2.92 -5.90
C SER A 4 -3.53 -1.49 -5.50
N GLU A 5 -2.48 -0.92 -6.10
CA GLU A 5 -2.10 0.50 -5.92
C GLU A 5 -3.20 1.45 -6.41
N TYR A 6 -3.85 1.13 -7.53
CA TYR A 6 -4.96 1.92 -8.05
C TYR A 6 -6.21 1.81 -7.18
N SER A 7 -6.45 0.64 -6.57
CA SER A 7 -7.65 0.33 -5.80
C SER A 7 -7.73 1.09 -4.45
N LEU A 8 -6.61 1.32 -3.77
CA LEU A 8 -6.60 2.09 -2.51
C LEU A 8 -6.59 3.61 -2.74
N ALA A 9 -5.90 4.11 -3.77
CA ALA A 9 -5.98 5.52 -4.16
C ALA A 9 -7.39 5.90 -4.62
N THR A 10 -8.09 5.00 -5.32
CA THR A 10 -9.53 5.16 -5.58
C THR A 10 -10.33 5.05 -4.29
N GLY A 11 -10.07 4.08 -3.41
CA GLY A 11 -10.75 3.93 -2.12
C GLY A 11 -10.75 5.19 -1.25
N GLY A 12 -9.60 5.86 -1.08
CA GLY A 12 -9.52 7.10 -0.31
C GLY A 12 -10.33 8.24 -0.93
N SER A 13 -10.23 8.43 -2.25
CA SER A 13 -10.99 9.48 -2.97
C SER A 13 -12.49 9.18 -3.07
N ASP A 14 -12.88 7.90 -3.08
CA ASP A 14 -14.26 7.45 -3.13
C ASP A 14 -14.95 7.60 -1.77
N ILE A 15 -14.26 7.27 -0.68
CA ILE A 15 -14.73 7.52 0.68
C ILE A 15 -14.86 9.01 0.94
N GLU A 16 -13.86 9.82 0.56
CA GLU A 16 -13.95 11.30 0.67
C GLU A 16 -15.14 11.85 -0.13
N GLY A 17 -15.37 11.32 -1.33
CA GLY A 17 -16.51 11.67 -2.17
C GLY A 17 -17.85 11.32 -1.51
N LEU A 18 -17.94 10.17 -0.86
CA LEU A 18 -19.14 9.73 -0.14
C LEU A 18 -19.43 10.63 1.08
N ASP A 19 -18.41 10.89 1.91
CA ASP A 19 -18.57 11.62 3.16
C ASP A 19 -18.85 13.11 2.93
N SER A 20 -18.16 13.74 1.98
CA SER A 20 -18.23 15.19 1.78
C SER A 20 -19.25 15.61 0.71
N SER A 21 -19.31 14.89 -0.41
CA SER A 21 -20.05 15.34 -1.60
C SER A 21 -21.45 14.75 -1.67
N MET A 22 -21.64 13.47 -1.32
CA MET A 22 -22.95 12.83 -1.44
C MET A 22 -23.99 13.48 -0.51
N ALA A 23 -23.64 13.68 0.77
CA ALA A 23 -24.53 14.29 1.75
C ALA A 23 -24.92 15.73 1.37
N ASP A 24 -23.95 16.56 0.95
CA ASP A 24 -24.20 17.93 0.50
C ASP A 24 -25.11 17.95 -0.74
N ASN A 25 -24.85 17.11 -1.74
CA ASN A 25 -25.66 17.05 -2.95
C ASN A 25 -27.08 16.54 -2.67
N PHE A 26 -27.26 15.57 -1.76
CA PHE A 26 -28.57 15.09 -1.34
C PHE A 26 -29.39 16.21 -0.69
N VAL A 27 -28.83 16.86 0.34
CA VAL A 27 -29.52 17.94 1.09
C VAL A 27 -29.87 19.10 0.16
N ARG A 28 -28.96 19.50 -0.74
CA ARG A 28 -29.23 20.58 -1.71
C ARG A 28 -30.30 20.17 -2.72
N THR A 29 -30.29 18.94 -3.20
CA THR A 29 -31.33 18.44 -4.13
C THR A 29 -32.71 18.50 -3.49
N VAL A 30 -32.85 18.01 -2.26
CA VAL A 30 -34.11 18.07 -1.50
C VAL A 30 -34.53 19.52 -1.27
N ARG A 31 -33.62 20.39 -0.81
CA ARG A 31 -33.91 21.82 -0.56
C ARG A 31 -34.42 22.53 -1.81
N TYR A 32 -33.71 22.39 -2.94
CA TYR A 32 -34.14 23.03 -4.18
C TYR A 32 -35.45 22.41 -4.70
N GLY A 33 -35.66 21.10 -4.54
CA GLY A 33 -36.91 20.43 -4.89
C GLY A 33 -38.09 20.97 -4.10
N CYS A 34 -37.95 21.12 -2.78
CA CYS A 34 -38.94 21.75 -1.92
C CYS A 34 -39.21 23.21 -2.33
N ASN A 35 -38.16 23.99 -2.64
CA ASN A 35 -38.34 25.37 -3.11
C ASN A 35 -39.13 25.43 -4.43
N VAL A 36 -38.84 24.55 -5.40
CA VAL A 36 -39.62 24.47 -6.65
C VAL A 36 -41.08 24.14 -6.35
N ALA A 37 -41.35 23.16 -5.48
CA ALA A 37 -42.71 22.79 -5.10
C ALA A 37 -43.46 23.95 -4.44
N VAL A 38 -42.86 24.64 -3.46
CA VAL A 38 -43.45 25.82 -2.80
C VAL A 38 -43.75 26.91 -3.82
N THR A 39 -42.82 27.19 -4.73
CA THR A 39 -42.99 28.23 -5.74
C THR A 39 -44.10 27.86 -6.73
N LEU A 40 -44.16 26.62 -7.22
CA LEU A 40 -45.23 26.16 -8.11
C LEU A 40 -46.60 26.21 -7.43
N THR A 41 -46.69 25.80 -6.16
CA THR A 41 -47.95 25.82 -5.38
C THR A 41 -48.44 27.25 -5.18
N THR A 42 -47.53 28.16 -4.83
CA THR A 42 -47.82 29.59 -4.65
C THR A 42 -48.34 30.20 -5.94
N VAL A 43 -47.65 29.98 -7.06
CA VAL A 43 -48.05 30.58 -8.33
C VAL A 43 -49.33 29.91 -8.90
N ALA A 44 -49.55 28.62 -8.63
CA ALA A 44 -50.81 27.95 -8.98
C ALA A 44 -52.01 28.54 -8.20
N TYR A 45 -51.83 28.84 -6.91
CA TYR A 45 -52.88 29.45 -6.08
C TYR A 45 -53.30 30.83 -6.59
N PHE A 46 -52.34 31.68 -6.97
CA PHE A 46 -52.63 33.05 -7.44
C PHE A 46 -52.90 33.16 -8.95
N GLY A 47 -52.32 32.27 -9.76
CA GLY A 47 -52.39 32.29 -11.22
C GLY A 47 -53.58 31.54 -11.83
N GLY A 48 -54.27 30.71 -11.03
CA GLY A 48 -55.42 29.93 -11.47
C GLY A 48 -55.08 28.86 -12.52
N TRP A 49 -56.13 28.25 -13.08
CA TRP A 49 -56.02 27.12 -14.03
C TRP A 49 -55.22 27.42 -15.32
N PRO A 50 -55.33 28.60 -15.97
CA PRO A 50 -54.56 28.89 -17.19
C PRO A 50 -53.04 28.86 -16.97
N PHE A 51 -52.59 29.31 -15.80
CA PHE A 51 -51.17 29.24 -15.44
C PHE A 51 -50.71 27.79 -15.27
N MET A 52 -51.53 26.92 -14.67
CA MET A 52 -51.19 25.51 -14.48
C MET A 52 -50.97 24.78 -15.80
N LEU A 53 -51.77 25.08 -16.83
CA LEU A 53 -51.58 24.53 -18.18
C LEU A 53 -50.24 25.00 -18.80
N GLY A 54 -49.92 26.29 -18.70
CA GLY A 54 -48.65 26.83 -19.20
C GLY A 54 -47.44 26.31 -18.42
N ALA A 55 -47.57 26.13 -17.11
CA ALA A 55 -46.53 25.53 -16.27
C ALA A 55 -46.31 24.06 -16.63
N ALA A 56 -47.38 23.28 -16.84
CA ALA A 56 -47.29 21.87 -17.23
C ALA A 56 -46.57 21.69 -18.58
N LEU A 57 -46.92 22.50 -19.60
CA LEU A 57 -46.25 22.49 -20.89
C LEU A 57 -44.74 22.83 -20.75
N THR A 58 -44.43 23.88 -19.99
CA THR A 58 -43.04 24.31 -19.77
C THR A 58 -42.24 23.25 -19.02
N MET A 59 -42.86 22.57 -18.03
CA MET A 59 -42.24 21.50 -17.24
C MET A 59 -41.82 20.30 -18.12
N ILE A 60 -42.60 19.95 -19.14
CA ILE A 60 -42.24 18.89 -20.10
C ILE A 60 -40.94 19.26 -20.83
N VAL A 61 -40.78 20.52 -21.23
CA VAL A 61 -39.57 21.00 -21.92
C VAL A 61 -38.37 21.00 -20.98
N TYR A 62 -38.55 21.45 -19.73
CA TYR A 62 -37.51 21.37 -18.70
C TYR A 62 -37.08 19.92 -18.42
N TYR A 63 -38.03 18.99 -18.33
CA TYR A 63 -37.75 17.58 -18.10
C TYR A 63 -36.91 16.99 -19.23
N ARG A 64 -37.28 17.21 -20.50
CA ARG A 64 -36.51 16.74 -21.65
C ARG A 64 -35.09 17.33 -21.71
N ALA A 65 -34.95 18.62 -21.44
CA ALA A 65 -33.64 19.26 -21.40
C ALA A 65 -32.77 18.70 -20.24
N GLY A 66 -33.39 18.48 -19.07
CA GLY A 66 -32.73 17.90 -17.90
C GLY A 66 -32.32 16.44 -18.11
N SER A 67 -33.15 15.62 -18.77
CA SER A 67 -32.85 14.21 -19.01
C SER A 67 -31.66 14.04 -19.97
N VAL A 68 -31.61 14.83 -21.05
CA VAL A 68 -30.48 14.84 -21.99
C VAL A 68 -29.20 15.32 -21.31
N TYR A 69 -29.30 16.37 -20.49
CA TYR A 69 -28.17 16.84 -19.67
C TYR A 69 -27.66 15.76 -18.72
N GLY A 70 -28.56 15.06 -18.02
CA GLY A 70 -28.21 14.01 -17.07
C GLY A 70 -27.42 12.88 -17.74
N GLN A 71 -27.89 12.39 -18.89
CA GLN A 71 -27.18 11.38 -19.68
C GLN A 71 -25.78 11.86 -20.09
N ALA A 72 -25.70 12.98 -20.80
CA ALA A 72 -24.43 13.50 -21.30
C ALA A 72 -23.43 13.85 -20.18
N SER A 73 -23.93 14.38 -19.06
CA SER A 73 -23.07 14.74 -17.92
C SER A 73 -22.52 13.51 -17.21
N ARG A 74 -23.30 12.43 -17.08
CA ARG A 74 -22.82 11.16 -16.50
C ARG A 74 -21.76 10.51 -17.37
N ASP A 75 -21.99 10.44 -18.68
CA ASP A 75 -21.02 9.86 -19.61
C ASP A 75 -19.71 10.67 -19.61
N MET A 76 -19.81 12.00 -19.58
CA MET A 76 -18.63 12.86 -19.49
C MET A 76 -17.88 12.67 -18.18
N ARG A 77 -18.59 12.49 -17.05
CA ARG A 77 -17.97 12.23 -15.74
C ARG A 77 -17.23 10.88 -15.73
N ARG A 78 -17.77 9.86 -16.40
CA ARG A 78 -17.10 8.56 -16.59
C ARG A 78 -15.83 8.72 -17.42
N LEU A 79 -15.91 9.43 -18.55
CA LEU A 79 -14.74 9.71 -19.40
C LEU A 79 -13.66 10.51 -18.66
N ASP A 80 -14.03 11.53 -17.88
CA ASP A 80 -13.10 12.29 -17.03
C ASP A 80 -12.39 11.38 -16.03
N SER A 81 -13.13 10.50 -15.33
CA SER A 81 -12.54 9.54 -14.39
C SER A 81 -11.57 8.56 -15.06
N VAL A 82 -11.93 8.01 -16.23
CA VAL A 82 -11.13 7.01 -16.94
C VAL A 82 -9.87 7.63 -17.54
N THR A 83 -9.97 8.81 -18.15
CA THR A 83 -8.83 9.50 -18.77
C THR A 83 -7.83 10.06 -17.77
N ARG A 84 -8.26 10.31 -16.53
CA ARG A 84 -7.39 10.82 -15.47
C ARG A 84 -6.45 9.75 -14.90
N SER A 85 -6.83 8.48 -14.90
CA SER A 85 -6.02 7.41 -14.30
C SER A 85 -4.65 7.22 -14.98
N PRO A 86 -4.56 7.05 -16.32
CA PRO A 86 -3.28 6.89 -17.01
C PRO A 86 -2.31 8.06 -16.80
N LEU A 87 -2.82 9.27 -16.58
CA LEU A 87 -2.00 10.44 -16.31
C LEU A 87 -1.24 10.30 -14.97
N TYR A 88 -1.92 9.85 -13.91
CA TYR A 88 -1.28 9.58 -12.62
C TYR A 88 -0.32 8.39 -12.69
N SER A 89 -0.71 7.32 -13.41
CA SER A 89 0.14 6.17 -13.70
C SER A 89 1.47 6.58 -14.30
N LEU A 90 1.41 7.32 -15.43
CA LEU A 90 2.60 7.74 -16.16
C LEU A 90 3.47 8.68 -15.31
N PHE A 91 2.86 9.55 -14.51
CA PHE A 91 3.59 10.40 -13.59
C PHE A 91 4.34 9.58 -12.54
N GLY A 92 3.70 8.60 -11.92
CA GLY A 92 4.31 7.68 -10.98
C GLY A 92 5.48 6.89 -11.59
N GLU A 93 5.28 6.31 -12.77
CA GLU A 93 6.33 5.58 -13.51
C GLU A 93 7.51 6.49 -13.89
N THR A 94 7.23 7.72 -14.33
CA THR A 94 8.26 8.72 -14.68
C THR A 94 9.08 9.13 -13.45
N VAL A 95 8.43 9.23 -12.29
CA VAL A 95 9.08 9.54 -11.02
C VAL A 95 10.01 8.40 -10.59
N SER A 96 9.51 7.17 -10.56
CA SER A 96 10.29 5.99 -10.16
C SER A 96 11.42 5.69 -11.16
N GLY A 97 11.17 5.93 -12.46
CA GLY A 97 12.11 5.69 -13.56
C GLY A 97 12.96 6.89 -13.97
N VAL A 98 13.01 7.97 -13.18
CA VAL A 98 13.63 9.24 -13.60
C VAL A 98 15.10 9.11 -13.97
N ALA A 99 15.87 8.29 -13.25
CA ALA A 99 17.29 8.05 -13.52
C ALA A 99 17.48 7.36 -14.88
N VAL A 100 16.65 6.35 -15.17
CA VAL A 100 16.66 5.60 -16.43
C VAL A 100 16.28 6.52 -17.61
N LEU A 101 15.18 7.25 -17.48
CA LEU A 101 14.72 8.20 -18.52
C LEU A 101 15.77 9.26 -18.86
N ARG A 102 16.53 9.73 -17.87
CA ARG A 102 17.63 10.68 -18.08
C ARG A 102 18.85 10.02 -18.70
N ALA A 103 19.23 8.82 -18.26
CA ALA A 103 20.36 8.08 -18.81
C ALA A 103 20.18 7.80 -20.32
N PHE A 104 18.96 7.48 -20.74
CA PHE A 104 18.62 7.27 -22.15
C PHE A 104 18.29 8.56 -22.92
N GLY A 105 18.30 9.73 -22.28
CA GLY A 105 17.94 11.00 -22.93
C GLY A 105 16.47 11.09 -23.38
N ALA A 106 15.59 10.21 -22.90
CA ALA A 106 14.21 10.05 -23.36
C ALA A 106 13.19 10.95 -22.63
N SER A 107 13.66 11.99 -21.94
CA SER A 107 12.81 12.89 -21.13
C SER A 107 11.76 13.62 -21.98
N THR A 108 12.09 13.97 -23.22
CA THR A 108 11.17 14.63 -24.16
C THR A 108 10.06 13.69 -24.63
N VAL A 109 10.36 12.41 -24.82
CA VAL A 109 9.37 11.38 -25.17
C VAL A 109 8.37 11.19 -24.03
N ALA A 110 8.84 11.04 -22.79
CA ALA A 110 7.97 10.96 -21.62
C ALA A 110 7.09 12.21 -21.45
N LEU A 111 7.67 13.40 -21.61
CA LEU A 111 6.92 14.66 -21.53
C LEU A 111 5.83 14.75 -22.61
N SER A 112 6.16 14.43 -23.87
CA SER A 112 5.18 14.45 -24.96
C SER A 112 4.02 13.48 -24.74
N HIS A 113 4.31 12.29 -24.18
CA HIS A 113 3.27 11.32 -23.84
C HIS A 113 2.38 11.85 -22.71
N MET A 114 2.96 12.45 -21.68
CA MET A 114 2.21 13.06 -20.57
C MET A 114 1.33 14.21 -21.05
N MET A 115 1.84 15.08 -21.93
CA MET A 115 1.06 16.16 -22.54
C MET A 115 -0.14 15.63 -23.32
N ARG A 116 0.02 14.56 -24.11
CA ARG A 116 -1.08 13.94 -24.87
C ARG A 116 -2.18 13.38 -23.94
N LEU A 117 -1.79 12.73 -22.85
CA LEU A 117 -2.75 12.25 -21.85
C LEU A 117 -3.45 13.41 -21.14
N SER A 118 -2.71 14.45 -20.80
CA SER A 118 -3.24 15.69 -20.21
C SER A 118 -4.26 16.36 -21.13
N ASP A 119 -3.95 16.53 -22.42
CA ASP A 119 -4.87 17.12 -23.40
C ASP A 119 -6.18 16.33 -23.50
N THR A 120 -6.08 15.00 -23.52
CA THR A 120 -7.25 14.12 -23.55
C THR A 120 -8.14 14.30 -22.31
N ASN A 121 -7.54 14.42 -21.13
CA ASN A 121 -8.29 14.68 -19.90
C ASN A 121 -8.90 16.10 -19.88
N ILE A 122 -8.14 17.12 -20.28
CA ILE A 122 -8.60 18.52 -20.35
C ILE A 122 -9.81 18.66 -21.28
N LEU A 123 -9.83 17.94 -22.41
CA LEU A 123 -10.97 17.94 -23.33
C LEU A 123 -12.25 17.45 -22.65
N CYS A 124 -12.18 16.38 -21.84
CA CYS A 124 -13.34 15.88 -21.08
C CYS A 124 -13.84 16.92 -20.06
N PHE A 125 -12.92 17.58 -19.37
CA PHE A 125 -13.24 18.66 -18.45
C PHE A 125 -13.92 19.83 -19.17
N PHE A 126 -13.39 20.26 -20.31
CA PHE A 126 -13.94 21.35 -21.12
C PHE A 126 -15.37 21.03 -21.59
N TRP A 127 -15.61 19.82 -22.09
CA TRP A 127 -16.95 19.40 -22.51
C TRP A 127 -17.95 19.35 -21.36
N THR A 128 -17.53 18.96 -20.15
CA THR A 128 -18.37 19.02 -18.95
C THR A 128 -18.88 20.43 -18.67
N TRP A 129 -18.01 21.44 -18.75
CA TRP A 129 -18.40 22.84 -18.56
C TRP A 129 -19.30 23.35 -19.69
N THR A 130 -19.05 22.90 -20.91
CA THR A 130 -19.87 23.24 -22.08
C THR A 130 -21.28 22.69 -21.95
N ILE A 131 -21.44 21.43 -21.54
CA ILE A 131 -22.74 20.81 -21.25
C ILE A 131 -23.47 21.55 -20.13
N ASN A 132 -22.75 21.97 -19.08
CA ASN A 132 -23.31 22.81 -18.02
C ASN A 132 -23.81 24.15 -18.56
N ARG A 133 -23.04 24.81 -19.43
CA ARG A 133 -23.42 26.10 -20.03
C ARG A 133 -24.63 25.95 -20.95
N TRP A 134 -24.69 24.87 -21.73
CA TRP A 134 -25.82 24.52 -22.59
C TRP A 134 -27.13 24.40 -21.79
N LEU A 135 -27.10 23.68 -20.65
CA LEU A 135 -28.26 23.58 -19.77
C LEU A 135 -28.69 24.95 -19.23
N SER A 136 -27.72 25.75 -18.73
CA SER A 136 -27.99 27.10 -18.24
C SER A 136 -28.66 27.99 -19.28
N ALA A 137 -28.16 27.98 -20.53
CA ALA A 137 -28.72 28.80 -21.60
C ALA A 137 -30.18 28.41 -21.89
N ARG A 138 -30.47 27.11 -22.01
CA ARG A 138 -31.83 26.61 -22.24
C ARG A 138 -32.78 26.95 -21.09
N PHE A 139 -32.35 26.73 -19.84
CA PHE A 139 -33.17 27.01 -18.67
C PHE A 139 -33.41 28.50 -18.49
N ASN A 140 -32.43 29.36 -18.75
CA ASN A 140 -32.60 30.81 -18.69
C ASN A 140 -33.62 31.29 -19.73
N ILE A 141 -33.55 30.82 -20.98
CA ILE A 141 -34.52 31.18 -22.03
C ILE A 141 -35.93 30.73 -21.66
N LEU A 142 -36.09 29.48 -21.21
CA LEU A 142 -37.39 28.94 -20.78
C LEU A 142 -37.97 29.70 -19.58
N SER A 143 -37.11 30.05 -18.63
CA SER A 143 -37.56 30.75 -17.41
C SER A 143 -37.95 32.19 -17.71
N SER A 144 -37.20 32.89 -18.58
CA SER A 144 -37.58 34.23 -19.04
C SER A 144 -38.90 34.21 -19.81
N ALA A 145 -39.13 33.19 -20.62
CA ALA A 145 -40.42 33.00 -21.30
C ALA A 145 -41.57 32.77 -20.30
N LEU A 146 -41.34 31.95 -19.26
CA LEU A 146 -42.32 31.70 -18.20
C LEU A 146 -42.64 32.98 -17.41
N VAL A 147 -41.63 33.78 -17.05
CA VAL A 147 -41.82 35.08 -16.39
C VAL A 147 -42.65 36.01 -17.28
N GLY A 148 -42.32 36.10 -18.57
CA GLY A 148 -43.06 36.94 -19.53
C GLY A 148 -44.51 36.51 -19.71
N LEU A 149 -44.78 35.20 -19.82
CA LEU A 149 -46.14 34.66 -19.90
C LEU A 149 -46.93 34.92 -18.62
N THR A 150 -46.30 34.77 -17.45
CA THR A 150 -46.96 35.06 -16.16
C THR A 150 -47.29 36.54 -16.05
N ALA A 151 -46.37 37.43 -16.43
CA ALA A 151 -46.61 38.87 -16.43
C ALA A 151 -47.79 39.25 -17.35
N ALA A 152 -47.85 38.68 -18.56
CA ALA A 152 -48.96 38.89 -19.49
C ALA A 152 -50.30 38.37 -18.95
N ALA A 153 -50.31 37.17 -18.35
CA ALA A 153 -51.51 36.59 -17.74
C ALA A 153 -52.03 37.44 -16.56
N MET A 154 -51.12 37.98 -15.73
CA MET A 154 -51.47 38.86 -14.61
C MET A 154 -52.06 40.20 -15.08
N LEU A 155 -51.64 40.72 -16.24
CA LEU A 155 -52.22 41.94 -16.83
C LEU A 155 -53.65 41.72 -17.36
N MET A 156 -53.99 40.49 -17.76
CA MET A 156 -55.32 40.15 -18.28
C MET A 156 -56.30 39.68 -17.20
N ALA A 157 -55.80 39.30 -16.02
CA ALA A 157 -56.62 38.83 -14.90
C ALA A 157 -56.92 39.97 -13.91
N PRO A 158 -58.09 39.97 -13.24
CA PRO A 158 -58.47 40.98 -12.25
C PRO A 158 -57.75 40.77 -10.91
N VAL A 159 -56.42 40.91 -10.90
CA VAL A 159 -55.54 40.61 -9.77
C VAL A 159 -55.04 41.90 -9.12
N SER A 160 -54.96 41.95 -7.79
CA SER A 160 -54.43 43.14 -7.09
C SER A 160 -52.94 43.34 -7.38
N ALA A 161 -52.46 44.60 -7.35
CA ALA A 161 -51.05 44.91 -7.58
C ALA A 161 -50.11 44.20 -6.58
N ALA A 162 -50.54 44.04 -5.32
CA ALA A 162 -49.77 43.34 -4.30
C ALA A 162 -49.59 41.84 -4.63
N THR A 163 -50.67 41.16 -5.02
CA THR A 163 -50.64 39.74 -5.40
C THR A 163 -49.87 39.50 -6.69
N ALA A 164 -49.96 40.41 -7.66
CA ALA A 164 -49.18 40.33 -8.89
C ALA A 164 -47.67 40.49 -8.63
N GLY A 165 -47.28 41.47 -7.78
CA GLY A 165 -45.89 41.64 -7.37
C GLY A 165 -45.33 40.43 -6.62
N PHE A 166 -46.13 39.85 -5.72
CA PHE A 166 -45.78 38.63 -4.99
C PHE A 166 -45.57 37.43 -5.94
N ALA A 167 -46.50 37.18 -6.87
CA ALA A 167 -46.38 36.09 -7.83
C ALA A 167 -45.14 36.24 -8.74
N LEU A 168 -44.87 37.45 -9.23
CA LEU A 168 -43.70 37.72 -10.08
C LEU A 168 -42.36 37.53 -9.35
N ALA A 169 -42.29 37.91 -8.06
CA ALA A 169 -41.11 37.66 -7.23
C ALA A 169 -40.84 36.15 -7.10
N PHE A 170 -41.89 35.36 -6.85
CA PHE A 170 -41.80 33.90 -6.77
C PHE A 170 -41.40 33.26 -8.11
N VAL A 171 -42.02 33.65 -9.23
CA VAL A 171 -41.64 33.12 -10.56
C VAL A 171 -40.19 33.43 -10.91
N SER A 172 -39.68 34.60 -10.50
CA SER A 172 -38.27 34.97 -10.71
C SER A 172 -37.29 34.01 -9.99
N THR A 173 -37.70 33.38 -8.88
CA THR A 173 -36.89 32.37 -8.18
C THR A 173 -36.93 30.98 -8.83
N VAL A 174 -37.98 30.65 -9.60
CA VAL A 174 -38.12 29.34 -10.28
C VAL A 174 -36.93 29.06 -11.18
N MET A 175 -36.43 30.08 -11.89
CA MET A 175 -35.29 29.95 -12.79
C MET A 175 -34.08 29.32 -12.09
N HIS A 176 -33.69 29.88 -10.96
CA HIS A 176 -32.54 29.42 -10.20
C HIS A 176 -32.83 28.05 -9.58
N ASN A 177 -33.97 27.90 -8.91
CA ASN A 177 -34.30 26.68 -8.20
C ASN A 177 -34.36 25.47 -9.16
N LEU A 178 -35.00 25.60 -10.31
CA LEU A 178 -35.17 24.50 -11.25
C LEU A 178 -33.85 24.07 -11.91
N LEU A 179 -32.99 25.04 -12.26
CA LEU A 179 -31.65 24.75 -12.78
C LEU A 179 -30.80 24.00 -11.74
N PHE A 180 -30.84 24.45 -10.48
CA PHE A 180 -30.04 23.84 -9.43
C PHE A 180 -30.61 22.51 -8.92
N VAL A 181 -31.92 22.26 -8.97
CA VAL A 181 -32.48 20.91 -8.74
C VAL A 181 -31.84 19.92 -9.71
N VAL A 182 -31.89 20.19 -11.01
CA VAL A 182 -31.39 19.25 -12.03
C VAL A 182 -29.89 19.03 -11.89
N ARG A 183 -29.11 20.10 -11.71
CA ARG A 183 -27.66 19.99 -11.52
C ARG A 183 -27.29 19.20 -10.26
N ARG A 184 -27.95 19.48 -9.13
CA ARG A 184 -27.66 18.80 -7.86
C ARG A 184 -28.09 17.35 -7.88
N PHE A 185 -29.21 17.03 -8.52
CA PHE A 185 -29.65 15.66 -8.71
C PHE A 185 -28.64 14.86 -9.55
N VAL A 186 -28.17 15.42 -10.67
CA VAL A 186 -27.16 14.76 -11.52
C VAL A 186 -25.82 14.61 -10.78
N GLN A 187 -25.42 15.61 -9.98
CA GLN A 187 -24.23 15.50 -9.13
C GLN A 187 -24.36 14.42 -8.05
N LEU A 188 -25.55 14.27 -7.46
CA LEU A 188 -25.84 13.21 -6.51
C LEU A 188 -25.73 11.83 -7.17
N GLU A 189 -26.30 11.66 -8.36
CA GLU A 189 -26.20 10.42 -9.13
C GLU A 189 -24.75 10.09 -9.49
N GLN A 190 -23.96 11.10 -9.87
CA GLN A 190 -22.52 10.95 -10.12
C GLN A 190 -21.74 10.55 -8.87
N SER A 191 -22.10 11.07 -7.69
CA SER A 191 -21.44 10.66 -6.43
C SER A 191 -21.77 9.21 -6.03
N MET A 192 -22.91 8.66 -6.47
CA MET A 192 -23.28 7.27 -6.20
C MET A 192 -22.43 6.26 -6.95
N VAL A 193 -21.70 6.64 -8.00
CA VAL A 193 -20.75 5.75 -8.70
C VAL A 193 -19.61 5.31 -7.76
N ALA A 194 -19.18 6.18 -6.84
CA ALA A 194 -18.20 5.81 -5.82
C ALA A 194 -18.76 4.73 -4.87
N LEU A 195 -20.04 4.83 -4.50
CA LEU A 195 -20.71 3.82 -3.68
C LEU A 195 -20.84 2.48 -4.40
N GLU A 196 -21.11 2.49 -5.71
CA GLU A 196 -21.13 1.28 -6.54
C GLU A 196 -19.77 0.56 -6.52
N ARG A 197 -18.66 1.29 -6.65
CA ARG A 197 -17.30 0.72 -6.56
C ARG A 197 -16.97 0.18 -5.17
N ILE A 198 -17.33 0.90 -4.11
CA ILE A 198 -17.11 0.43 -2.73
C ILE A 198 -17.89 -0.88 -2.50
N LYS A 199 -19.12 -0.96 -3.03
CA LYS A 199 -19.94 -2.16 -2.95
C LYS A 199 -19.30 -3.32 -3.72
N GLU A 200 -18.77 -3.08 -4.92
CA GLU A 200 -18.03 -4.08 -5.69
C GLU A 200 -16.88 -4.68 -4.86
N TYR A 201 -16.06 -3.86 -4.20
CA TYR A 201 -14.98 -4.34 -3.33
C TYR A 201 -15.48 -5.14 -2.12
N SER A 202 -16.68 -4.86 -1.62
CA SER A 202 -17.30 -5.61 -0.52
C SER A 202 -17.80 -7.00 -0.95
N GLU A 203 -17.97 -7.24 -2.25
CA GLU A 203 -18.51 -8.48 -2.81
C GLU A 203 -17.43 -9.39 -3.41
N ILE A 204 -16.17 -8.92 -3.50
CA ILE A 204 -15.04 -9.74 -3.96
C ILE A 204 -14.84 -10.93 -3.02
N GLN A 205 -14.54 -12.09 -3.59
CA GLN A 205 -14.23 -13.29 -2.82
C GLN A 205 -13.08 -13.03 -1.85
N PRO A 206 -13.31 -13.11 -0.53
CA PRO A 206 -12.26 -12.92 0.45
C PRO A 206 -11.31 -14.13 0.48
N GLU A 207 -10.14 -13.96 1.10
CA GLU A 207 -9.28 -15.08 1.49
C GLU A 207 -10.00 -16.03 2.46
N ALA A 208 -9.40 -17.20 2.69
CA ALA A 208 -9.90 -18.17 3.66
C ALA A 208 -10.11 -17.53 5.06
N ALA A 209 -10.97 -18.13 5.86
CA ALA A 209 -11.31 -17.61 7.18
C ALA A 209 -10.08 -17.43 8.08
N GLU A 210 -10.03 -16.32 8.80
CA GLU A 210 -8.94 -16.02 9.74
C GLU A 210 -8.89 -17.03 10.90
N TYR A 211 -10.06 -17.50 11.36
CA TYR A 211 -10.23 -18.47 12.44
C TYR A 211 -11.21 -19.55 12.00
N VAL A 212 -10.89 -20.80 12.31
CA VAL A 212 -11.71 -21.99 11.99
C VAL A 212 -11.76 -22.86 13.24
N GLU A 213 -12.95 -23.33 13.62
CA GLU A 213 -13.13 -24.29 14.70
C GLU A 213 -13.30 -25.72 14.14
N PRO A 214 -12.65 -26.75 14.73
CA PRO A 214 -11.73 -26.67 15.86
C PRO A 214 -10.36 -26.09 15.46
N GLY A 215 -9.78 -25.27 16.34
CA GLY A 215 -8.44 -24.73 16.16
C GLY A 215 -7.35 -25.79 16.29
N PRO A 216 -6.08 -25.44 16.03
CA PRO A 216 -4.97 -26.37 16.19
C PRO A 216 -4.81 -26.78 17.68
N PRO A 217 -4.19 -27.94 17.95
CA PRO A 217 -3.85 -28.35 19.31
C PRO A 217 -3.08 -27.29 20.10
N GLU A 218 -3.26 -27.25 21.42
CA GLU A 218 -2.49 -26.38 22.30
C GLU A 218 -0.99 -26.64 22.15
N GLY A 219 -0.20 -25.60 21.92
CA GLY A 219 1.24 -25.69 21.71
C GLY A 219 1.70 -26.20 20.34
N TRP A 220 0.80 -26.41 19.38
CA TRP A 220 1.20 -26.67 17.98
C TRP A 220 1.94 -25.45 17.39
N PRO A 221 2.87 -25.61 16.45
CA PRO A 221 3.63 -26.82 16.21
C PRO A 221 4.61 -27.08 17.36
N ALA A 222 4.61 -28.31 17.88
CA ALA A 222 5.44 -28.73 19.00
C ALA A 222 6.83 -29.22 18.56
N LYS A 223 6.88 -29.99 17.46
CA LYS A 223 8.11 -30.57 16.92
C LYS A 223 8.61 -29.79 15.70
N GLY A 224 7.70 -29.30 14.86
CA GLY A 224 8.05 -28.65 13.60
C GLY A 224 8.42 -29.64 12.49
N GLU A 225 7.81 -30.83 12.48
CA GLU A 225 7.90 -31.78 11.36
C GLU A 225 7.04 -31.28 10.19
N ILE A 226 7.57 -31.33 8.97
CA ILE A 226 6.88 -30.83 7.78
C ILE A 226 6.83 -31.92 6.73
N GLU A 227 5.62 -32.32 6.34
CA GLU A 227 5.37 -33.30 5.30
C GLU A 227 4.58 -32.68 4.15
N VAL A 228 5.20 -32.60 2.97
CA VAL A 228 4.57 -32.10 1.75
C VAL A 228 4.20 -33.30 0.87
N LYS A 229 2.92 -33.40 0.47
CA LYS A 229 2.38 -34.53 -0.30
C LYS A 229 1.76 -34.06 -1.62
N ASP A 230 2.33 -34.49 -2.74
CA ASP A 230 1.84 -34.24 -4.11
C ASP A 230 1.38 -32.78 -4.35
N LEU A 231 2.16 -31.82 -3.85
CA LEU A 231 1.77 -30.41 -3.84
C LEU A 231 1.79 -29.80 -5.25
N VAL A 232 0.63 -29.30 -5.69
CA VAL A 232 0.43 -28.62 -6.97
C VAL A 232 -0.16 -27.24 -6.71
N ILE A 233 0.43 -26.20 -7.32
CA ILE A 233 0.03 -24.81 -7.10
C ILE A 233 -0.17 -24.08 -8.42
N LYS A 234 -1.26 -23.31 -8.49
CA LYS A 234 -1.58 -22.37 -9.56
C LYS A 234 -1.85 -20.98 -8.98
N TYR A 235 -1.40 -19.93 -9.67
CA TYR A 235 -1.75 -18.55 -9.30
C TYR A 235 -3.18 -18.17 -9.71
N ALA A 236 -3.72 -18.78 -10.76
CA ALA A 236 -5.10 -18.62 -11.17
C ALA A 236 -5.61 -19.94 -11.80
N PRO A 237 -6.93 -20.21 -11.76
CA PRO A 237 -7.50 -21.44 -12.32
C PRO A 237 -7.13 -21.66 -13.80
N ASP A 238 -7.08 -20.57 -14.57
CA ASP A 238 -6.83 -20.58 -16.02
C ASP A 238 -5.33 -20.59 -16.37
N LEU A 239 -4.44 -20.42 -15.39
CA LEU A 239 -3.00 -20.43 -15.58
C LEU A 239 -2.42 -21.86 -15.45
N PRO A 240 -1.27 -22.14 -16.08
CA PRO A 240 -0.58 -23.41 -15.90
C PRO A 240 -0.10 -23.60 -14.46
N ASP A 241 0.10 -24.86 -14.08
CA ASP A 241 0.72 -25.24 -12.81
C ASP A 241 2.14 -24.66 -12.71
N VAL A 242 2.48 -24.14 -11.53
CA VAL A 242 3.83 -23.65 -11.22
C VAL A 242 4.63 -24.69 -10.45
N LEU A 243 3.98 -25.42 -9.54
CA LEU A 243 4.56 -26.57 -8.82
C LEU A 243 3.85 -27.84 -9.29
N HIS A 244 4.61 -28.90 -9.52
CA HIS A 244 4.14 -30.14 -10.14
C HIS A 244 4.36 -31.34 -9.21
N GLY A 245 3.48 -31.52 -8.23
CA GLY A 245 3.43 -32.74 -7.41
C GLY A 245 4.63 -32.90 -6.48
N LEU A 246 5.04 -31.83 -5.80
CA LEU A 246 6.19 -31.88 -4.88
C LEU A 246 5.87 -32.80 -3.69
N THR A 247 6.79 -33.73 -3.38
CA THR A 247 6.66 -34.62 -2.23
C THR A 247 8.00 -34.72 -1.50
N PHE A 248 8.05 -34.29 -0.24
CA PHE A 248 9.24 -34.38 0.62
C PHE A 248 8.84 -34.27 2.10
N ASN A 249 9.71 -34.76 2.98
CA ASN A 249 9.56 -34.66 4.42
C ASN A 249 10.80 -33.96 5.02
N VAL A 250 10.58 -33.06 5.97
CA VAL A 250 11.58 -32.35 6.76
C VAL A 250 11.41 -32.74 8.23
N LYS A 251 12.47 -33.28 8.83
CA LYS A 251 12.46 -33.72 10.23
C LYS A 251 12.45 -32.53 11.19
N PRO A 252 11.98 -32.72 12.43
CA PRO A 252 12.08 -31.72 13.49
C PRO A 252 13.51 -31.19 13.67
N GLY A 253 13.68 -29.87 13.67
CA GLY A 253 14.99 -29.20 13.86
C GLY A 253 15.95 -29.31 12.68
N GLU A 254 15.51 -29.87 11.55
CA GLU A 254 16.33 -30.02 10.36
C GLU A 254 16.47 -28.69 9.61
N LYS A 255 17.69 -28.39 9.15
CA LYS A 255 17.99 -27.23 8.31
C LYS A 255 18.02 -27.65 6.86
N VAL A 256 17.06 -27.15 6.07
CA VAL A 256 16.86 -27.53 4.66
C VAL A 256 17.10 -26.35 3.74
N GLY A 257 18.03 -26.52 2.80
CA GLY A 257 18.35 -25.54 1.76
C GLY A 257 17.58 -25.83 0.49
N ILE A 258 16.90 -24.84 -0.09
CA ILE A 258 16.16 -24.98 -1.35
C ILE A 258 16.90 -24.17 -2.43
N VAL A 259 17.40 -24.87 -3.44
CA VAL A 259 18.18 -24.29 -4.55
C VAL A 259 17.55 -24.62 -5.89
N GLY A 260 17.86 -23.81 -6.89
CA GLY A 260 17.37 -24.00 -8.25
C GLY A 260 17.44 -22.71 -9.06
N SER A 261 17.26 -22.82 -10.37
CA SER A 261 17.28 -21.66 -11.27
C SER A 261 16.20 -20.63 -10.92
N THR A 262 16.41 -19.38 -11.32
CA THR A 262 15.37 -18.34 -11.20
C THR A 262 14.12 -18.78 -11.98
N GLY A 263 12.95 -18.65 -11.36
CA GLY A 263 11.68 -19.06 -11.96
C GLY A 263 11.33 -20.55 -11.84
N CYS A 264 12.11 -21.38 -11.12
CA CYS A 264 11.77 -22.79 -10.92
C CYS A 264 10.69 -23.05 -9.84
N GLY A 265 10.18 -22.00 -9.18
CA GLY A 265 9.08 -22.11 -8.21
C GLY A 265 9.45 -22.02 -6.73
N LYS A 266 10.72 -21.71 -6.37
CA LYS A 266 11.18 -21.60 -4.97
C LYS A 266 10.33 -20.65 -4.12
N SER A 267 10.18 -19.39 -4.55
CA SER A 267 9.37 -18.41 -3.83
C SER A 267 7.88 -18.81 -3.81
N THR A 268 7.37 -19.47 -4.85
CA THR A 268 6.01 -20.02 -4.86
C THR A 268 5.82 -21.09 -3.78
N LEU A 269 6.81 -21.97 -3.60
CA LEU A 269 6.81 -22.96 -2.51
C LEU A 269 6.83 -22.25 -1.15
N ALA A 270 7.65 -21.21 -0.98
CA ALA A 270 7.65 -20.43 0.25
C ALA A 270 6.28 -19.79 0.56
N LEU A 271 5.65 -19.16 -0.42
CA LEU A 271 4.35 -18.52 -0.28
C LEU A 271 3.23 -19.53 0.07
N SER A 272 3.39 -20.79 -0.31
CA SER A 272 2.40 -21.85 -0.03
C SER A 272 2.32 -22.24 1.45
N PHE A 273 3.43 -22.18 2.18
CA PHE A 273 3.46 -22.44 3.63
C PHE A 273 2.62 -21.43 4.43
N PHE A 274 2.49 -20.20 3.93
CA PHE A 274 1.67 -19.15 4.52
C PHE A 274 0.24 -19.10 3.97
N ARG A 275 -0.10 -20.03 3.06
CA ARG A 275 -1.37 -20.03 2.31
C ARG A 275 -1.66 -18.65 1.70
N PHE A 276 -0.64 -18.04 1.10
CA PHE A 276 -0.84 -16.87 0.23
C PHE A 276 -1.36 -17.29 -1.15
N VAL A 277 -1.01 -18.51 -1.56
CA VAL A 277 -1.57 -19.21 -2.71
C VAL A 277 -1.99 -20.57 -2.21
N GLU A 278 -3.27 -20.89 -2.36
CA GLU A 278 -3.80 -22.19 -1.92
C GLU A 278 -3.33 -23.31 -2.85
N ALA A 279 -3.19 -24.52 -2.28
CA ALA A 279 -2.86 -25.70 -3.05
C ALA A 279 -4.05 -26.11 -3.93
N THR A 280 -3.80 -26.35 -5.21
CA THR A 280 -4.80 -26.88 -6.15
C THR A 280 -5.00 -28.38 -5.92
N LYS A 281 -3.91 -29.10 -5.62
CA LYS A 281 -3.87 -30.53 -5.33
C LYS A 281 -2.75 -30.79 -4.33
N GLY A 282 -2.88 -31.87 -3.56
CA GLY A 282 -1.93 -32.22 -2.51
C GLY A 282 -2.19 -31.45 -1.23
N SER A 283 -1.31 -31.62 -0.26
CA SER A 283 -1.43 -31.01 1.06
C SER A 283 -0.06 -30.73 1.67
N ILE A 284 0.00 -29.73 2.54
CA ILE A 284 1.15 -29.46 3.42
C ILE A 284 0.69 -29.79 4.84
N VAL A 285 1.35 -30.75 5.46
CA VAL A 285 1.06 -31.22 6.81
C VAL A 285 2.19 -30.80 7.74
N ILE A 286 1.86 -30.19 8.86
CA ILE A 286 2.82 -29.77 9.89
C ILE A 286 2.41 -30.42 11.21
N ASP A 287 3.30 -31.20 11.83
CA ASP A 287 3.02 -31.99 13.05
C ASP A 287 1.69 -32.76 12.96
N ASP A 288 1.51 -33.55 11.89
CA ASP A 288 0.30 -34.34 11.59
C ASP A 288 -1.00 -33.54 11.34
N VAL A 289 -0.93 -32.21 11.27
CA VAL A 289 -2.08 -31.32 10.99
C VAL A 289 -1.96 -30.71 9.60
N ASP A 290 -2.99 -30.91 8.77
CA ASP A 290 -3.08 -30.27 7.45
C ASP A 290 -3.36 -28.77 7.59
N ILE A 291 -2.46 -27.93 7.07
CA ILE A 291 -2.57 -26.47 7.19
C ILE A 291 -3.78 -25.88 6.47
N SER A 292 -4.35 -26.59 5.48
CA SER A 292 -5.55 -26.16 4.75
C SER A 292 -6.79 -26.09 5.64
N THR A 293 -6.81 -26.87 6.73
CA THR A 293 -7.92 -26.93 7.69
C THR A 293 -7.84 -25.85 8.77
N LEU A 294 -6.68 -25.21 8.93
CA LEU A 294 -6.44 -24.21 9.99
C LEU A 294 -6.95 -22.81 9.61
N GLY A 295 -7.24 -22.00 10.62
CA GLY A 295 -7.41 -20.56 10.43
C GLY A 295 -6.10 -19.88 10.02
N LEU A 296 -6.18 -18.89 9.12
CA LEU A 296 -4.99 -18.19 8.63
C LEU A 296 -4.20 -17.49 9.75
N THR A 297 -4.88 -16.97 10.77
CA THR A 297 -4.21 -16.28 11.89
C THR A 297 -3.45 -17.28 12.77
N ASP A 298 -4.04 -18.45 13.02
CA ASP A 298 -3.40 -19.50 13.82
C ASP A 298 -2.16 -20.07 13.10
N LEU A 299 -2.24 -20.25 11.79
CA LEU A 299 -1.10 -20.69 10.97
C LEU A 299 0.02 -19.64 10.93
N ARG A 300 -0.30 -18.40 10.55
CA ARG A 300 0.68 -17.35 10.28
C ARG A 300 1.29 -16.72 11.55
N SER A 301 0.67 -16.91 12.71
CA SER A 301 1.27 -16.53 13.99
C SER A 301 2.41 -17.48 14.40
N ARG A 302 2.31 -18.76 14.00
CA ARG A 302 3.20 -19.85 14.46
C ARG A 302 4.32 -20.23 13.47
N ILE A 303 4.30 -19.64 12.28
CA ILE A 303 5.36 -19.76 11.26
C ILE A 303 5.96 -18.38 11.00
N MET A 304 7.28 -18.27 10.92
CA MET A 304 7.98 -17.01 10.67
C MET A 304 8.60 -16.98 9.27
N ILE A 305 8.49 -15.86 8.56
CA ILE A 305 9.23 -15.60 7.32
C ILE A 305 10.23 -14.46 7.50
N ILE A 306 11.43 -14.66 6.95
CA ILE A 306 12.43 -13.62 6.75
C ILE A 306 12.52 -13.37 5.25
N PRO A 307 11.97 -12.25 4.74
CA PRO A 307 11.93 -11.98 3.32
C PRO A 307 13.32 -11.55 2.79
N GLN A 308 13.47 -11.61 1.47
CA GLN A 308 14.64 -11.11 0.75
C GLN A 308 14.81 -9.61 0.89
N ASP A 309 13.70 -8.87 0.74
CA ASP A 309 13.64 -7.42 0.91
C ASP A 309 12.84 -7.09 2.19
N PRO A 310 13.52 -6.74 3.30
CA PRO A 310 12.86 -6.32 4.53
C PRO A 310 11.99 -5.10 4.31
N THR A 311 10.68 -5.25 4.48
CA THR A 311 9.76 -4.11 4.52
C THR A 311 9.63 -3.66 5.96
N ILE A 312 10.18 -2.49 6.27
CA ILE A 312 10.10 -1.89 7.59
C ILE A 312 9.06 -0.78 7.55
N LEU A 313 8.08 -0.87 8.45
CA LEU A 313 7.07 0.19 8.58
C LEU A 313 7.61 1.36 9.39
N SER A 314 7.14 2.55 9.00
CA SER A 314 7.32 3.80 9.68
C SER A 314 6.62 3.81 11.03
N GLY A 315 7.24 4.49 11.99
CA GLY A 315 6.80 4.47 13.38
C GLY A 315 7.98 4.67 14.32
N THR A 316 7.88 4.14 15.53
CA THR A 316 9.02 4.03 16.45
C THR A 316 9.70 2.68 16.25
N LEU A 317 10.99 2.58 16.59
CA LEU A 317 11.73 1.32 16.56
C LEU A 317 11.02 0.23 17.37
N ARG A 318 10.41 0.59 18.52
CA ARG A 318 9.55 -0.29 19.32
C ARG A 318 8.41 -0.87 18.48
N ASN A 319 7.58 0.00 17.90
CA ASN A 319 6.41 -0.43 17.12
C ASN A 319 6.81 -1.25 15.90
N THR A 320 7.97 -0.97 15.29
CA THR A 320 8.48 -1.77 14.17
C THR A 320 8.80 -3.22 14.59
N LEU A 321 9.38 -3.42 15.78
CA LEU A 321 9.74 -4.74 16.30
C LEU A 321 8.52 -5.46 16.87
N ASP A 322 7.68 -4.73 17.61
CA ASP A 322 6.48 -5.23 18.28
C ASP A 322 5.31 -4.26 18.11
N VAL A 323 4.42 -4.57 17.16
CA VAL A 323 3.20 -3.77 16.94
C VAL A 323 2.11 -4.03 17.96
N PHE A 324 2.14 -5.19 18.62
CA PHE A 324 1.07 -5.60 19.50
C PHE A 324 1.35 -5.31 20.97
N ASP A 325 2.53 -4.77 21.27
CA ASP A 325 3.01 -4.51 22.63
C ASP A 325 2.90 -5.78 23.49
N GLU A 326 3.30 -6.91 22.90
CA GLU A 326 3.33 -8.24 23.52
C GLU A 326 4.61 -8.47 24.32
N TYR A 327 5.69 -7.75 24.02
CA TYR A 327 7.01 -7.92 24.62
C TYR A 327 7.43 -6.71 25.46
N SER A 328 8.13 -6.98 26.55
CA SER A 328 8.74 -5.94 27.38
C SER A 328 9.97 -5.31 26.71
N ASP A 329 10.29 -4.06 27.05
CA ASP A 329 11.49 -3.37 26.55
C ASP A 329 12.76 -4.19 26.79
N ALA A 330 12.83 -4.89 27.92
CA ALA A 330 13.96 -5.75 28.26
C ALA A 330 14.14 -6.89 27.27
N GLU A 331 13.05 -7.55 26.85
CA GLU A 331 13.09 -8.62 25.85
C GLU A 331 13.45 -8.08 24.47
N ILE A 332 12.97 -6.88 24.12
CA ILE A 332 13.32 -6.21 22.86
C ILE A 332 14.81 -5.85 22.84
N TYR A 333 15.35 -5.28 23.91
CA TYR A 333 16.77 -4.98 24.03
C TYR A 333 17.63 -6.25 24.00
N GLU A 334 17.17 -7.33 24.63
CA GLU A 334 17.85 -8.62 24.58
C GLU A 334 17.88 -9.18 23.15
N ALA A 335 16.76 -9.12 22.42
CA ALA A 335 16.71 -9.53 21.02
C ALA A 335 17.65 -8.69 20.14
N LEU A 336 17.69 -7.37 20.34
CA LEU A 336 18.59 -6.45 19.62
C LEU A 336 20.08 -6.73 19.91
N ARG A 337 20.42 -7.16 21.12
CA ARG A 337 21.79 -7.60 21.48
C ARG A 337 22.15 -8.92 20.81
N ARG A 338 21.24 -9.90 20.81
CA ARG A 338 21.44 -11.22 20.18
C ARG A 338 21.66 -11.13 18.67
N VAL A 339 21.10 -10.11 18.00
CA VAL A 339 21.35 -9.82 16.58
C VAL A 339 22.50 -8.83 16.34
N HIS A 340 23.30 -8.50 17.36
CA HIS A 340 24.48 -7.63 17.24
C HIS A 340 24.18 -6.17 16.85
N LEU A 341 22.92 -5.72 16.91
CA LEU A 341 22.56 -4.31 16.70
C LEU A 341 22.90 -3.44 17.91
N LEU A 342 23.04 -4.06 19.09
CA LEU A 342 23.49 -3.41 20.32
C LEU A 342 24.72 -4.11 20.89
N SER A 343 25.74 -3.33 21.23
CA SER A 343 26.93 -3.82 21.93
C SER A 343 26.59 -4.16 23.39
N GLU A 344 27.22 -5.20 23.97
CA GLU A 344 27.01 -5.61 25.36
C GLU A 344 27.30 -4.49 26.38
N ASP A 345 28.18 -3.54 26.02
CA ASP A 345 28.56 -2.39 26.83
C ASP A 345 27.49 -1.28 26.91
N ALA A 346 26.41 -1.34 26.11
CA ALA A 346 25.32 -0.35 26.15
C ALA A 346 24.33 -0.60 27.31
N THR A 347 24.84 -0.97 28.49
CA THR A 347 24.09 -1.65 29.56
C THR A 347 23.26 -0.72 30.48
N GLN A 348 23.01 0.53 30.11
CA GLN A 348 22.13 1.40 30.89
C GLN A 348 20.98 1.96 30.05
N PRO A 349 19.70 1.70 30.40
CA PRO A 349 18.65 2.61 29.98
C PRO A 349 19.03 4.02 30.47
N PRO A 350 18.87 5.08 29.67
CA PRO A 350 19.14 6.42 30.14
C PRO A 350 18.27 6.66 31.38
N ALA A 351 18.91 6.77 32.55
CA ALA A 351 18.22 7.17 33.76
C ALA A 351 17.48 8.49 33.49
N PRO A 352 16.31 8.73 34.10
CA PRO A 352 15.64 10.02 33.98
C PRO A 352 16.47 11.06 34.74
N SER A 353 17.52 11.58 34.11
CA SER A 353 18.28 12.71 34.62
C SER A 353 17.45 13.96 34.38
N ALA A 354 17.09 14.56 35.51
CA ALA A 354 16.35 15.80 35.61
C ALA A 354 16.91 16.89 34.69
N ALA A 355 15.97 17.70 34.21
CA ALA A 355 16.20 18.93 33.46
C ALA A 355 17.40 19.73 33.97
N SER A 356 18.41 19.87 33.12
CA SER A 356 19.35 20.99 33.20
C SER A 356 19.67 21.48 31.80
N SER A 357 19.02 22.58 31.46
CA SER A 357 19.34 23.48 30.36
C SER A 357 20.82 23.88 30.40
N SER A 358 21.59 23.52 29.37
CA SER A 358 22.84 24.21 29.02
C SER A 358 23.08 24.09 27.51
N GLU A 359 22.99 25.22 26.83
CA GLU A 359 23.53 25.40 25.48
C GLU A 359 25.06 25.18 25.50
N ALA A 360 25.59 24.35 24.60
CA ALA A 360 26.76 24.64 23.77
C ALA A 360 27.32 23.38 23.09
N THR A 361 27.83 23.60 21.87
CA THR A 361 28.83 22.80 21.14
C THR A 361 28.35 21.66 20.25
N VAL A 362 27.99 22.05 19.02
CA VAL A 362 27.86 21.21 17.84
C VAL A 362 29.26 20.81 17.34
N VAL A 363 29.94 19.87 18.01
CA VAL A 363 31.00 19.03 17.41
C VAL A 363 31.15 17.78 18.29
N GLY A 364 30.69 16.61 17.81
CA GLY A 364 31.23 15.31 18.27
C GLY A 364 30.35 14.38 19.10
N GLU A 365 29.14 14.03 18.64
CA GLU A 365 28.51 12.74 18.99
C GLU A 365 27.90 12.13 17.72
N ARG A 366 28.75 11.51 16.89
CA ARG A 366 28.32 10.78 15.68
C ARG A 366 28.11 9.28 15.89
N ASN A 367 28.31 8.79 17.12
CA ASN A 367 28.29 7.36 17.45
C ASN A 367 27.33 7.02 18.61
N ALA A 368 26.20 7.72 18.74
CA ALA A 368 25.11 7.20 19.56
C ALA A 368 24.42 6.10 18.75
N ASN A 369 24.48 4.86 19.25
CA ASN A 369 23.83 3.73 18.57
C ASN A 369 22.32 3.98 18.52
N VAL A 370 21.78 4.12 17.31
CA VAL A 370 20.38 4.46 17.04
C VAL A 370 19.43 3.43 17.66
N PHE A 371 19.87 2.17 17.76
CA PHE A 371 19.09 1.07 18.33
C PHE A 371 19.01 1.10 19.86
N ALA A 372 19.71 2.02 20.53
CA ALA A 372 19.65 2.16 21.99
C ALA A 372 18.36 2.85 22.47
N ASP A 373 17.72 3.65 21.62
CA ASP A 373 16.44 4.30 21.91
C ASP A 373 15.30 3.64 21.11
N LEU A 374 14.41 2.92 21.82
CA LEU A 374 13.25 2.28 21.21
C LEU A 374 12.22 3.30 20.67
N ASN A 375 12.28 4.56 21.08
CA ASN A 375 11.42 5.63 20.56
C ASN A 375 12.00 6.28 19.30
N TYR A 376 13.15 5.82 18.81
CA TYR A 376 13.77 6.37 17.61
C TYR A 376 12.80 6.29 16.41
N PRO A 377 12.58 7.40 15.68
CA PRO A 377 11.66 7.42 14.57
C PRO A 377 12.22 6.67 13.36
N VAL A 378 11.51 5.64 12.94
CA VAL A 378 11.76 4.88 11.72
C VAL A 378 11.07 5.58 10.56
N THR A 379 11.84 5.95 9.54
CA THR A 379 11.30 6.55 8.31
C THR A 379 10.63 5.50 7.46
N GLU A 380 9.83 5.94 6.48
CA GLU A 380 9.18 5.04 5.53
C GLU A 380 10.17 4.04 4.92
N GLY A 381 9.76 2.77 4.81
CA GLY A 381 10.59 1.69 4.26
C GLY A 381 11.85 1.39 5.09
N GLY A 382 12.05 2.05 6.24
CA GLY A 382 13.29 2.03 7.01
C GLY A 382 14.46 2.69 6.28
N ASP A 383 14.25 3.68 5.41
CA ASP A 383 15.33 4.32 4.62
C ASP A 383 16.48 4.92 5.44
N ASN A 384 16.27 5.14 6.73
CA ASN A 384 17.30 5.52 7.69
C ASN A 384 18.23 4.37 8.13
N PHE A 385 17.97 3.14 7.70
CA PHE A 385 18.77 1.95 7.99
C PHE A 385 19.39 1.37 6.71
N SER A 386 20.60 0.81 6.84
CA SER A 386 21.24 0.01 5.80
C SER A 386 20.48 -1.30 5.55
N THR A 387 20.67 -1.90 4.38
CA THR A 387 20.06 -3.18 4.02
C THR A 387 20.40 -4.28 5.05
N GLY A 388 21.63 -4.31 5.54
CA GLY A 388 22.07 -5.24 6.59
C GLY A 388 21.35 -5.03 7.92
N GLU A 389 21.24 -3.78 8.39
CA GLU A 389 20.51 -3.44 9.61
C GLU A 389 19.02 -3.80 9.51
N LYS A 390 18.39 -3.55 8.36
CA LYS A 390 16.99 -3.97 8.12
C LYS A 390 16.83 -5.49 8.24
N GLN A 391 17.80 -6.24 7.74
CA GLN A 391 17.80 -7.69 7.86
C GLN A 391 17.94 -8.16 9.32
N LEU A 392 18.88 -7.56 10.06
CA LEU A 392 19.07 -7.84 11.49
C LEU A 392 17.83 -7.47 12.32
N LEU A 393 17.11 -6.40 11.97
CA LEU A 393 15.81 -6.08 12.58
C LEU A 393 14.77 -7.17 12.31
N CYS A 394 14.71 -7.72 11.09
CA CYS A 394 13.86 -8.87 10.79
C CYS A 394 14.27 -10.12 11.58
N MET A 395 15.58 -10.35 11.78
CA MET A 395 16.09 -11.41 12.66
C MET A 395 15.67 -11.19 14.12
N ALA A 396 15.73 -9.95 14.63
CA ALA A 396 15.32 -9.64 16.00
C ALA A 396 13.84 -9.96 16.21
N ARG A 397 12.99 -9.67 15.21
CA ARG A 397 11.57 -10.06 15.22
C ARG A 397 11.37 -11.58 15.24
N ALA A 398 12.25 -12.33 14.58
CA ALA A 398 12.23 -13.80 14.60
C ALA A 398 12.60 -14.35 15.98
N ILE A 399 13.61 -13.76 16.62
CA ILE A 399 14.06 -14.15 17.97
C ILE A 399 12.98 -13.84 19.01
N LEU A 400 12.27 -12.71 18.90
CA LEU A 400 11.18 -12.38 19.82
C LEU A 400 10.05 -13.42 19.76
N ARG A 401 9.66 -13.86 18.56
CA ARG A 401 8.56 -14.81 18.38
C ARG A 401 8.90 -16.26 18.71
N ARG A 402 10.18 -16.67 18.58
CA ARG A 402 10.66 -18.04 18.84
C ARG A 402 9.82 -19.15 18.18
N ASN A 403 9.42 -18.94 16.93
CA ASN A 403 8.64 -19.91 16.18
C ASN A 403 9.46 -21.17 15.86
N LYS A 404 8.84 -22.35 15.97
CA LYS A 404 9.49 -23.64 15.66
C LYS A 404 9.83 -23.83 14.18
N ILE A 405 9.15 -23.10 13.30
CA ILE A 405 9.36 -23.17 11.86
C ILE A 405 9.73 -21.79 11.34
N LEU A 406 10.90 -21.71 10.72
CA LEU A 406 11.45 -20.50 10.13
C LEU A 406 11.67 -20.70 8.62
N LEU A 407 11.14 -19.77 7.83
CA LEU A 407 11.34 -19.73 6.38
C LEU A 407 12.18 -18.51 6.02
N MET A 408 13.31 -18.71 5.36
CA MET A 408 14.21 -17.64 4.95
C MET A 408 14.24 -17.57 3.42
N ASP A 409 13.84 -16.44 2.84
CA ASP A 409 13.90 -16.21 1.40
C ASP A 409 15.09 -15.31 1.08
N GLU A 410 16.22 -15.89 0.68
CA GLU A 410 17.42 -15.16 0.28
C GLU A 410 17.90 -14.08 1.27
N ALA A 411 17.78 -14.37 2.57
CA ALA A 411 17.99 -13.42 3.67
C ALA A 411 19.39 -12.76 3.74
N THR A 412 20.36 -13.20 2.94
CA THR A 412 21.74 -12.65 2.91
C THR A 412 22.13 -12.04 1.57
N ALA A 413 21.16 -11.87 0.66
CA ALA A 413 21.39 -11.22 -0.62
C ALA A 413 21.73 -9.75 -0.44
N SER A 414 22.76 -9.28 -1.16
CA SER A 414 23.15 -7.86 -1.17
C SER A 414 23.59 -7.28 0.18
N ILE A 415 23.96 -8.15 1.13
CA ILE A 415 24.53 -7.78 2.43
C ILE A 415 26.06 -7.88 2.37
N ASP A 416 26.74 -7.02 3.12
CA ASP A 416 28.20 -7.05 3.30
C ASP A 416 28.65 -8.32 4.07
N ALA A 417 29.91 -8.70 3.88
CA ALA A 417 30.43 -9.96 4.44
C ALA A 417 30.44 -9.98 5.98
N GLU A 418 30.57 -8.82 6.62
CA GLU A 418 30.58 -8.71 8.08
C GLU A 418 29.18 -9.01 8.64
N THR A 419 28.15 -8.33 8.13
CA THR A 419 26.76 -8.56 8.53
C THR A 419 26.26 -9.95 8.15
N ASP A 420 26.69 -10.52 7.01
CA ASP A 420 26.37 -11.91 6.62
C ASP A 420 26.91 -12.94 7.63
N THR A 421 28.10 -12.67 8.18
CA THR A 421 28.68 -13.50 9.24
C THR A 421 27.85 -13.40 10.52
N MET A 422 27.44 -12.18 10.92
CA MET A 422 26.58 -11.97 12.08
C MET A 422 25.22 -12.68 11.95
N ILE A 423 24.59 -12.60 10.77
CA ILE A 423 23.31 -13.29 10.49
C ILE A 423 23.50 -14.80 10.58
N SER A 424 24.55 -15.33 9.93
CA SER A 424 24.85 -16.76 9.93
C SER A 424 25.14 -17.30 11.33
N GLU A 425 25.87 -16.54 12.15
CA GLU A 425 26.14 -16.87 13.55
C GLU A 425 24.85 -16.88 14.37
N THR A 426 24.02 -15.84 14.25
CA THR A 426 22.71 -15.75 14.91
C THR A 426 21.81 -16.94 14.55
N ILE A 427 21.78 -17.36 13.29
CA ILE A 427 21.01 -18.53 12.84
C ILE A 427 21.51 -19.82 13.51
N ARG A 428 22.83 -19.94 13.73
CA ARG A 428 23.44 -21.12 14.34
C ARG A 428 23.15 -21.20 15.85
N THR A 429 23.25 -20.08 16.55
CA THR A 429 23.15 -20.01 18.01
C THR A 429 21.71 -19.95 18.51
N GLU A 430 20.85 -19.16 17.86
CA GLU A 430 19.50 -18.87 18.38
C GLU A 430 18.43 -19.85 17.88
N PHE A 431 18.62 -20.43 16.69
CA PHE A 431 17.62 -21.28 16.03
C PHE A 431 18.04 -22.76 15.95
N THR A 432 18.73 -23.27 16.97
CA THR A 432 19.17 -24.68 17.01
C THR A 432 17.99 -25.67 17.09
N ASP A 433 16.96 -25.34 17.85
CA ASP A 433 15.77 -26.20 18.07
C ASP A 433 14.61 -25.92 17.10
N SER A 434 14.87 -25.17 16.03
CA SER A 434 13.87 -24.75 15.05
C SER A 434 14.12 -25.43 13.70
N THR A 435 13.06 -25.85 13.03
CA THR A 435 13.11 -26.35 11.65
C THR A 435 13.25 -25.15 10.71
N ILE A 436 14.30 -25.13 9.88
CA ILE A 436 14.63 -23.99 9.04
C ILE A 436 14.57 -24.38 7.57
N LEU A 437 13.78 -23.68 6.77
CA LEU A 437 13.74 -23.82 5.33
C LEU A 437 14.31 -22.54 4.70
N THR A 438 15.43 -22.66 3.98
CA THR A 438 16.11 -21.50 3.39
C THR A 438 16.13 -21.61 1.88
N ILE A 439 15.49 -20.67 1.19
CA ILE A 439 15.70 -20.47 -0.23
C ILE A 439 17.02 -19.73 -0.38
N ALA A 440 18.01 -20.39 -0.96
CA ALA A 440 19.34 -19.82 -1.13
C ALA A 440 19.71 -19.70 -2.61
N HIS A 441 20.24 -18.54 -2.96
CA HIS A 441 20.93 -18.30 -4.23
C HIS A 441 22.45 -18.40 -4.09
N ARG A 442 22.96 -18.33 -2.85
CA ARG A 442 24.38 -18.47 -2.50
C ARG A 442 24.59 -19.85 -1.88
N LEU A 443 25.37 -20.72 -2.53
CA LEU A 443 25.58 -22.09 -2.03
C LEU A 443 26.36 -22.13 -0.71
N HIS A 444 27.20 -21.14 -0.43
CA HIS A 444 28.01 -21.11 0.80
C HIS A 444 27.17 -20.97 2.07
N THR A 445 25.97 -20.38 2.00
CA THR A 445 25.12 -20.20 3.17
C THR A 445 24.39 -21.48 3.57
N ILE A 446 24.28 -22.45 2.64
CA ILE A 446 23.57 -23.72 2.85
C ILE A 446 24.52 -24.92 2.87
N ILE A 447 25.83 -24.70 2.84
CA ILE A 447 26.80 -25.82 2.80
C ILE A 447 26.80 -26.63 4.10
N ASP A 448 26.46 -25.98 5.22
CA ASP A 448 26.39 -26.59 6.55
C ASP A 448 24.98 -27.12 6.90
N PHE A 449 24.07 -27.15 5.93
CA PHE A 449 22.70 -27.61 6.15
C PHE A 449 22.62 -29.13 6.07
N ASP A 450 21.63 -29.71 6.76
CA ASP A 450 21.45 -31.15 6.85
C ASP A 450 21.05 -31.73 5.49
N THR A 451 20.13 -31.05 4.79
CA THR A 451 19.57 -31.47 3.51
C THR A 451 19.45 -30.30 2.54
N VAL A 452 19.70 -30.56 1.27
CA VAL A 452 19.46 -29.61 0.17
C VAL A 452 18.47 -30.22 -0.82
N ILE A 453 17.46 -29.43 -1.19
CA ILE A 453 16.45 -29.73 -2.20
C ILE A 453 16.77 -28.90 -3.45
N VAL A 454 17.08 -29.57 -4.55
CA VAL A 454 17.30 -28.96 -5.86
C VAL A 454 15.99 -28.99 -6.65
N MET A 455 15.42 -27.82 -6.94
CA MET A 455 14.21 -27.66 -7.74
C MET A 455 14.53 -27.35 -9.20
N ASP A 456 13.84 -28.03 -10.12
CA ASP A 456 13.88 -27.79 -11.56
C ASP A 456 12.46 -27.72 -12.12
N LYS A 457 12.12 -26.60 -12.77
CA LYS A 457 10.83 -26.34 -13.42
C LYS A 457 9.61 -26.80 -12.60
N GLY A 458 9.53 -26.42 -11.32
CA GLY A 458 8.38 -26.75 -10.48
C GLY A 458 8.38 -28.16 -9.88
N SER A 459 9.45 -28.95 -10.07
CA SER A 459 9.59 -30.32 -9.53
C SER A 459 10.90 -30.47 -8.75
N ILE A 460 10.99 -31.48 -7.86
CA ILE A 460 12.23 -31.81 -7.14
C ILE A 460 13.11 -32.66 -8.05
N ALA A 461 14.29 -32.16 -8.40
CA ALA A 461 15.26 -32.87 -9.23
C ALA A 461 16.18 -33.76 -8.39
N GLU A 462 16.74 -33.22 -7.30
CA GLU A 462 17.69 -33.91 -6.43
C GLU A 462 17.41 -33.51 -4.97
N MET A 463 17.61 -34.43 -4.04
CA MET A 463 17.50 -34.20 -2.60
C MET A 463 18.54 -35.06 -1.87
N GLY A 464 19.23 -34.47 -0.91
CA GLY A 464 20.23 -35.17 -0.09
C GLY A 464 21.11 -34.21 0.68
N SER A 465 22.06 -34.72 1.45
CA SER A 465 23.04 -33.87 2.14
C SER A 465 23.96 -33.16 1.13
N PRO A 466 24.46 -31.95 1.44
CA PRO A 466 25.41 -31.25 0.57
C PRO A 466 26.59 -32.13 0.13
N TYR A 467 27.14 -32.93 1.04
CA TYR A 467 28.25 -33.85 0.76
C TYR A 467 27.88 -34.95 -0.25
N GLU A 468 26.68 -35.53 -0.15
CA GLU A 468 26.21 -36.55 -1.09
C GLU A 468 25.96 -35.98 -2.49
N LEU A 469 25.38 -34.78 -2.56
CA LEU A 469 25.10 -34.08 -3.81
C LEU A 469 26.38 -33.62 -4.50
N LEU A 470 27.41 -33.21 -3.76
CA LEU A 470 28.74 -32.89 -4.30
C LEU A 470 29.47 -34.12 -4.85
N ARG A 471 29.26 -35.28 -4.22
CA ARG A 471 29.93 -36.53 -4.62
C ARG A 471 29.28 -37.18 -5.85
N LYS A 472 27.97 -37.01 -6.04
CA LYS A 472 27.30 -37.34 -7.30
C LYS A 472 27.72 -36.31 -8.35
N LYS A 473 28.22 -36.75 -9.52
CA LYS A 473 28.42 -35.87 -10.69
C LYS A 473 27.06 -35.45 -11.32
N GLY A 474 26.18 -34.84 -10.51
CA GLY A 474 24.84 -34.41 -10.85
C GLY A 474 24.78 -32.91 -11.19
N ARG A 475 23.56 -32.37 -11.32
CA ARG A 475 23.35 -30.97 -11.73
C ARG A 475 23.91 -29.96 -10.72
N PHE A 476 23.95 -30.34 -9.43
CA PHE A 476 24.53 -29.54 -8.35
C PHE A 476 26.02 -29.23 -8.55
N TYR A 477 26.77 -30.11 -9.22
CA TYR A 477 28.21 -29.95 -9.43
C TYR A 477 28.58 -29.04 -10.61
N VAL A 478 27.62 -28.66 -11.46
CA VAL A 478 27.92 -28.09 -12.80
C VAL A 478 27.60 -26.59 -12.93
N SER A 479 26.84 -25.98 -12.03
CA SER A 479 26.35 -24.60 -12.25
C SER A 479 27.27 -23.47 -11.80
N GLU A 480 28.19 -23.67 -10.85
CA GLU A 480 28.99 -22.55 -10.29
C GLU A 480 30.48 -22.58 -10.65
N PHE A 481 31.07 -23.79 -10.78
CA PHE A 481 32.52 -23.91 -10.97
C PHE A 481 32.99 -23.58 -12.39
N ILE A 482 32.15 -23.79 -13.40
CA ILE A 482 32.52 -23.58 -14.81
C ILE A 482 32.52 -22.08 -15.17
N PHE A 483 31.65 -21.27 -14.54
CA PHE A 483 31.55 -19.85 -14.90
C PHE A 483 32.75 -19.03 -14.41
N HIS A 484 33.24 -19.30 -13.19
CA HIS A 484 34.36 -18.54 -12.61
C HIS A 484 35.74 -18.99 -13.11
N LEU A 485 35.88 -20.25 -13.53
CA LEU A 485 37.15 -20.77 -14.03
C LEU A 485 37.53 -20.14 -15.39
N PHE A 486 36.53 -19.86 -16.25
CA PHE A 486 36.77 -19.21 -17.54
C PHE A 486 37.07 -17.71 -17.38
N THR A 487 36.39 -16.99 -16.48
CA THR A 487 36.63 -15.54 -16.30
C THR A 487 38.03 -15.24 -15.73
N ILE A 488 38.58 -16.10 -14.87
CA ILE A 488 39.93 -15.94 -14.30
C ILE A 488 41.03 -16.12 -15.37
N ILE A 489 40.77 -16.91 -16.42
CA ILE A 489 41.72 -17.18 -17.50
C ILE A 489 41.52 -16.23 -18.68
N ASP A 490 40.27 -15.95 -19.07
CA ASP A 490 39.96 -15.10 -20.23
C ASP A 490 40.25 -13.61 -19.97
N ALA A 491 39.93 -13.08 -18.78
CA ALA A 491 40.11 -11.65 -18.50
C ALA A 491 41.57 -11.16 -18.63
N PRO A 492 42.59 -11.82 -18.05
CA PRO A 492 43.98 -11.38 -18.24
C PRO A 492 44.47 -11.58 -19.68
N ILE A 493 44.00 -12.59 -20.40
CA ILE A 493 44.35 -12.83 -21.81
C ILE A 493 43.73 -11.75 -22.70
N GLU A 494 42.46 -11.42 -22.50
CA GLU A 494 41.76 -10.37 -23.24
C GLU A 494 42.39 -9.00 -22.99
N ILE A 495 42.73 -8.67 -21.74
CA ILE A 495 43.43 -7.42 -21.40
C ILE A 495 44.80 -7.37 -22.06
N LEU A 496 45.58 -8.45 -22.04
CA LEU A 496 46.91 -8.50 -22.67
C LEU A 496 46.84 -8.39 -24.19
N VAL A 497 45.91 -9.10 -24.83
CA VAL A 497 45.72 -9.07 -26.29
C VAL A 497 45.17 -7.71 -26.73
N ALA A 498 44.17 -7.17 -26.04
CA ALA A 498 43.62 -5.85 -26.33
C ALA A 498 44.68 -4.75 -26.16
N THR A 499 45.49 -4.82 -25.10
CA THR A 499 46.59 -3.86 -24.86
C THR A 499 47.69 -3.99 -25.92
N GLY A 500 48.03 -5.21 -26.34
CA GLY A 500 49.00 -5.48 -27.40
C GLY A 500 48.55 -4.91 -28.75
N PHE A 501 47.29 -5.15 -29.14
CA PHE A 501 46.73 -4.59 -30.38
C PHE A 501 46.61 -3.06 -30.33
N LEU A 502 46.18 -2.49 -29.20
CA LEU A 502 46.13 -1.03 -28.99
C LEU A 502 47.51 -0.39 -29.14
N PHE A 503 48.56 -1.03 -28.59
CA PHE A 503 49.93 -0.56 -28.70
C PHE A 503 50.46 -0.65 -30.14
N GLN A 504 50.09 -1.70 -30.87
CA GLN A 504 50.51 -1.90 -32.25
C GLN A 504 49.82 -0.94 -33.24
N LEU A 505 48.57 -0.53 -32.96
CA LEU A 505 47.82 0.42 -33.79
C LEU A 505 48.09 1.90 -33.47
N LEU A 506 48.27 2.27 -32.20
CA LEU A 506 48.35 3.68 -31.76
C LEU A 506 49.69 4.09 -31.15
N GLY A 507 50.63 3.15 -30.97
CA GLY A 507 51.93 3.42 -30.34
C GLY A 507 51.81 3.89 -28.89
N THR A 508 52.74 4.73 -28.44
CA THR A 508 52.81 5.23 -27.05
C THR A 508 51.60 6.07 -26.62
N SER A 509 50.76 6.50 -27.56
CA SER A 509 49.53 7.28 -27.34
C SER A 509 48.46 6.52 -26.53
N ALA A 510 48.39 5.19 -26.64
CA ALA A 510 47.39 4.36 -25.95
C ALA A 510 47.58 4.35 -24.43
N LEU A 511 48.83 4.39 -23.96
CA LEU A 511 49.16 4.42 -22.53
C LEU A 511 48.72 5.72 -21.86
N TRP A 512 48.78 6.84 -22.58
CA TRP A 512 48.30 8.14 -22.09
C TRP A 512 46.77 8.20 -21.97
N GLY A 513 46.03 7.49 -22.84
CA GLY A 513 44.56 7.38 -22.74
C GLY A 513 44.09 6.56 -21.53
N LEU A 514 44.81 5.48 -21.20
CA LEU A 514 44.55 4.63 -20.04
C LEU A 514 44.90 5.36 -18.72
N LEU A 515 45.97 6.17 -18.74
CA LEU A 515 46.33 7.05 -17.63
C LEU A 515 45.30 8.17 -17.42
N ALA A 516 44.78 8.78 -18.49
CA ALA A 516 43.77 9.83 -18.41
C ALA A 516 42.41 9.35 -17.86
N THR A 517 42.04 8.10 -18.15
CA THR A 517 40.82 7.46 -17.62
C THR A 517 40.96 7.09 -16.13
N LEU A 518 42.14 6.62 -15.71
CA LEU A 518 42.45 6.44 -14.28
C LEU A 518 42.43 7.77 -13.51
N ILE A 519 42.90 8.85 -14.12
CA ILE A 519 42.93 10.19 -13.53
C ILE A 519 41.54 10.86 -13.48
N SER A 520 40.60 10.49 -14.37
CA SER A 520 39.23 11.08 -14.39
C SER A 520 38.23 10.39 -13.46
N MET A 521 38.56 9.20 -12.95
CA MET A 521 37.72 8.41 -12.04
C MET A 521 37.46 9.10 -10.68
N PRO A 522 38.44 9.76 -10.03
CA PRO A 522 38.20 10.54 -8.81
C PRO A 522 37.28 11.75 -9.05
N LEU A 523 37.41 12.40 -10.21
CA LEU A 523 36.65 13.59 -10.58
C LEU A 523 35.16 13.26 -10.81
N THR A 524 34.89 12.13 -11.47
CA THR A 524 33.52 11.62 -11.68
C THR A 524 32.87 11.16 -10.38
N HIS A 525 33.64 10.60 -9.44
CA HIS A 525 33.15 10.22 -8.11
C HIS A 525 32.74 11.45 -7.27
N VAL A 526 33.53 12.53 -7.30
CA VAL A 526 33.20 13.78 -6.58
C VAL A 526 31.99 14.48 -7.20
N ALA A 527 31.91 14.55 -8.54
CA ALA A 527 30.76 15.12 -9.23
C ALA A 527 29.45 14.35 -8.94
N SER A 528 29.53 13.02 -8.88
CA SER A 528 28.40 12.16 -8.52
C SER A 528 27.92 12.43 -7.09
N LYS A 529 28.83 12.54 -6.11
CA LYS A 529 28.48 12.89 -4.72
C LYS A 529 27.76 14.23 -4.60
N ILE A 530 28.17 15.25 -5.36
CA ILE A 530 27.54 16.57 -5.34
C ILE A 530 26.12 16.51 -5.89
N VAL A 531 25.89 15.77 -6.98
CA VAL A 531 24.56 15.60 -7.60
C VAL A 531 23.63 14.80 -6.70
N VAL A 532 24.12 13.73 -6.07
CA VAL A 532 23.33 12.92 -5.11
C VAL A 532 22.91 13.77 -3.91
N THR A 533 23.82 14.55 -3.33
CA THR A 533 23.51 15.42 -2.19
C THR A 533 22.49 16.51 -2.56
N ALA A 534 22.52 17.01 -3.80
CA ALA A 534 21.55 17.97 -4.31
C ALA A 534 20.18 17.34 -4.61
N GLN A 535 20.14 16.08 -5.06
CA GLN A 535 18.90 15.34 -5.29
C GLN A 535 18.21 14.94 -3.98
N ASP A 536 18.96 14.53 -2.95
CA ASP A 536 18.43 14.16 -1.63
C ASP A 536 17.67 15.32 -0.97
N ASN A 537 18.15 16.55 -1.15
CA ASN A 537 17.50 17.74 -0.60
C ASN A 537 16.20 18.11 -1.34
N LEU A 538 16.02 17.64 -2.57
CA LEU A 538 14.89 17.95 -3.43
C LEU A 538 13.78 16.88 -3.36
N MET A 539 14.14 15.62 -3.07
CA MET A 539 13.20 14.50 -2.87
C MET A 539 12.39 14.63 -1.57
N LYS A 540 13.03 15.12 -0.49
CA LYS A 540 12.42 15.31 0.84
C LYS A 540 11.14 16.18 0.87
N ALA A 541 10.89 17.00 -0.15
CA ALA A 541 9.72 17.86 -0.23
C ALA A 541 8.52 17.26 -1.01
N ARG A 542 8.72 16.16 -1.75
CA ARG A 542 7.69 15.59 -2.64
C ARG A 542 7.06 14.29 -2.12
N ASP A 543 7.73 13.57 -1.23
CA ASP A 543 7.40 12.18 -0.91
C ASP A 543 6.27 11.98 0.12
N GLN A 544 5.97 12.97 0.96
CA GLN A 544 5.10 12.79 2.14
C GLN A 544 3.64 12.32 1.89
N ARG A 545 3.12 12.37 0.65
CA ARG A 545 1.75 11.92 0.33
C ARG A 545 1.70 10.61 -0.47
N SER A 546 2.72 10.34 -1.28
CA SER A 546 2.82 9.08 -2.04
C SER A 546 3.36 7.94 -1.18
N ALA A 547 4.16 8.30 -0.18
CA ALA A 547 4.75 7.48 0.86
C ALA A 547 3.78 6.47 1.51
N LEU A 548 2.84 7.00 2.28
CA LEU A 548 1.92 6.24 3.12
C LEU A 548 1.06 5.21 2.33
N MET A 549 0.81 5.48 1.04
CA MET A 549 0.02 4.60 0.17
C MET A 549 0.86 3.41 -0.33
N ASN A 550 2.11 3.63 -0.70
CA ASN A 550 3.02 2.60 -1.18
C ASN A 550 3.50 1.68 -0.04
N GLU A 551 3.77 2.27 1.12
CA GLU A 551 4.18 1.56 2.33
C GLU A 551 3.16 0.48 2.74
N LEU A 552 1.87 0.82 2.72
CA LEU A 552 0.78 -0.12 3.05
C LEU A 552 0.70 -1.30 2.09
N LEU A 553 1.06 -1.10 0.82
CA LEU A 553 0.93 -2.09 -0.25
C LEU A 553 2.11 -3.05 -0.32
N GLN A 554 3.32 -2.54 -0.16
CA GLN A 554 4.52 -3.39 -0.06
C GLN A 554 4.50 -4.22 1.22
N ALA A 555 3.99 -3.66 2.32
CA ALA A 555 3.90 -4.36 3.58
C ALA A 555 2.76 -5.39 3.66
N VAL A 556 1.81 -5.46 2.72
CA VAL A 556 0.67 -6.42 2.80
C VAL A 556 1.15 -7.85 2.97
N ARG A 557 2.21 -8.26 2.25
CA ARG A 557 2.77 -9.61 2.37
C ARG A 557 3.36 -9.84 3.76
N MET A 558 4.11 -8.87 4.29
CA MET A 558 4.70 -8.96 5.63
C MET A 558 3.64 -8.93 6.73
N VAL A 559 2.70 -7.98 6.67
CA VAL A 559 1.59 -7.80 7.61
C VAL A 559 0.71 -9.05 7.65
N LYS A 560 0.35 -9.62 6.49
CA LYS A 560 -0.40 -10.87 6.46
C LYS A 560 0.44 -12.04 6.96
N GLY A 561 1.69 -12.17 6.51
CA GLY A 561 2.59 -13.28 6.84
C GLY A 561 3.01 -13.34 8.31
N THR A 562 2.95 -12.21 9.01
CA THR A 562 3.23 -12.12 10.45
C THR A 562 1.96 -12.10 11.31
N ALA A 563 0.77 -12.36 10.73
CA ALA A 563 -0.53 -12.33 11.43
C ALA A 563 -0.78 -11.01 12.19
N TRP A 564 -0.44 -9.88 11.58
CA TRP A 564 -0.38 -8.55 12.21
C TRP A 564 -1.74 -7.87 12.48
N ARG A 565 -2.80 -8.64 12.80
CA ARG A 565 -4.09 -8.10 13.28
C ARG A 565 -4.62 -8.80 14.52
N LYS A 566 -4.62 -8.11 15.67
CA LYS A 566 -5.62 -8.27 16.72
C LYS A 566 -6.67 -7.17 16.57
N VAL A 567 -7.65 -7.39 15.70
CA VAL A 567 -8.95 -6.67 15.74
C VAL A 567 -10.04 -7.63 16.26
N SER A 568 -9.66 -8.64 17.06
CA SER A 568 -10.62 -9.56 17.67
C SER A 568 -10.99 -9.15 19.09
N ASP A 569 -10.08 -8.60 19.89
CA ASP A 569 -10.38 -8.36 21.31
C ASP A 569 -11.47 -7.30 21.50
N GLU A 570 -11.51 -6.27 20.66
CA GLU A 570 -12.55 -5.23 20.75
C GLU A 570 -13.90 -5.71 20.20
N ARG A 571 -13.90 -6.61 19.20
CA ARG A 571 -15.10 -7.19 18.60
C ARG A 571 -15.70 -8.28 19.49
N ASP A 572 -14.87 -9.08 20.14
CA ASP A 572 -15.28 -10.09 21.12
C ASP A 572 -15.70 -9.44 22.44
N ARG A 573 -15.07 -8.33 22.86
CA ARG A 573 -15.56 -7.48 23.96
C ARG A 573 -16.93 -6.89 23.63
N CYS A 574 -17.14 -6.39 22.40
CA CYS A 574 -18.47 -5.93 21.94
C CYS A 574 -19.51 -7.06 21.87
N ARG A 575 -19.13 -8.28 21.47
CA ARG A 575 -20.03 -9.45 21.47
C ARG A 575 -20.37 -9.93 22.88
N ARG A 576 -19.40 -9.96 23.80
CA ARG A 576 -19.64 -10.30 25.22
C ARG A 576 -20.51 -9.27 25.92
N LEU A 577 -20.37 -7.98 25.58
CA LEU A 577 -21.25 -6.92 26.07
C LEU A 577 -22.68 -7.08 25.53
N LYS A 578 -22.87 -7.44 24.25
CA LYS A 578 -24.20 -7.72 23.67
C LYS A 578 -24.83 -9.00 24.22
N ALA A 579 -24.05 -10.06 24.44
CA ALA A 579 -24.54 -11.31 25.03
C ALA A 579 -24.87 -11.18 26.52
N GLY A 580 -24.25 -10.23 27.23
CA GLY A 580 -24.59 -9.88 28.62
C GLY A 580 -25.91 -9.12 28.76
N ASP A 581 -26.34 -8.38 27.73
CA ASP A 581 -27.59 -7.60 27.74
C ASP A 581 -28.81 -8.45 27.39
N GLU A 582 -28.68 -9.45 26.51
CA GLU A 582 -29.80 -10.36 26.17
C GLU A 582 -30.22 -11.27 27.34
N GLY A 583 -29.38 -11.39 28.38
CA GLY A 583 -29.68 -12.13 29.61
C GLY A 583 -30.41 -11.33 30.70
N ARG A 584 -30.53 -10.00 30.56
CA ARG A 584 -31.02 -9.12 31.65
C ARG A 584 -32.34 -8.41 31.36
N ASP A 585 -32.96 -8.62 30.21
CA ASP A 585 -34.19 -7.94 29.79
C ASP A 585 -35.47 -8.77 30.01
N ARG A 586 -35.61 -9.33 31.22
CA ARG A 586 -36.91 -9.73 31.79
C ARG A 586 -37.07 -9.15 33.18
N GLY A 587 -37.42 -7.87 33.24
CA GLY A 587 -38.07 -7.30 34.41
C GLY A 587 -37.65 -5.90 34.78
N VAL A 588 -38.67 -5.04 34.91
CA VAL A 588 -38.69 -3.72 35.58
C VAL A 588 -38.30 -2.55 34.69
N GLY A 589 -39.27 -1.66 34.50
CA GLY A 589 -39.14 -0.47 33.66
C GLY A 589 -38.61 0.77 34.40
N GLY A 590 -38.37 1.79 33.58
CA GLY A 590 -38.21 3.18 34.01
C GLY A 590 -36.75 3.60 34.25
N GLY A 591 -36.23 4.45 33.35
CA GLY A 591 -35.15 5.38 33.66
C GLY A 591 -33.81 5.12 32.97
N GLU A 592 -33.32 6.17 32.31
CA GLU A 592 -31.96 6.39 31.78
C GLU A 592 -31.52 5.57 30.55
N LEU A 593 -31.71 6.20 29.38
CA LEU A 593 -30.90 5.97 28.18
C LEU A 593 -29.42 6.22 28.53
N VAL A 594 -28.69 5.15 28.81
CA VAL A 594 -27.22 5.17 28.88
C VAL A 594 -26.72 5.50 27.47
N ASN A 595 -26.14 6.69 27.37
CA ASN A 595 -25.57 7.27 26.15
C ASN A 595 -24.31 6.46 25.78
N VAL A 596 -24.45 5.50 24.86
CA VAL A 596 -23.30 4.78 24.29
C VAL A 596 -22.61 5.71 23.30
N PRO A 597 -21.34 6.12 23.53
CA PRO A 597 -20.65 6.95 22.56
C PRO A 597 -20.35 6.12 21.32
N PHE A 598 -20.97 6.50 20.21
CA PHE A 598 -20.64 6.02 18.88
C PHE A 598 -19.24 6.56 18.53
N ILE A 599 -18.19 5.85 18.92
CA ILE A 599 -16.81 6.20 18.56
C ILE A 599 -16.67 6.00 17.05
N ARG A 600 -16.63 7.13 16.34
CA ARG A 600 -16.37 7.22 14.91
C ARG A 600 -14.97 6.68 14.62
N GLN A 601 -14.82 5.97 13.51
CA GLN A 601 -13.53 5.73 12.83
C GLN A 601 -12.72 7.02 12.54
N GLY A 602 -13.29 8.21 12.79
CA GLY A 602 -12.60 9.49 12.76
C GLY A 602 -11.66 9.78 13.95
N GLU A 603 -11.73 9.04 15.06
CA GLU A 603 -10.88 9.35 16.24
C GLU A 603 -9.43 8.86 16.12
N MET A 604 -9.17 7.81 15.33
CA MET A 604 -7.80 7.38 15.01
C MET A 604 -7.10 8.42 14.11
N LEU A 605 -7.85 9.02 13.17
CA LEU A 605 -7.38 10.13 12.35
C LEU A 605 -7.27 11.45 13.15
N SER A 606 -8.08 11.65 14.20
CA SER A 606 -7.96 12.84 15.07
C SER A 606 -6.81 12.75 16.06
N SER A 607 -6.47 11.55 16.56
CA SER A 607 -5.28 11.30 17.38
C SER A 607 -3.99 11.61 16.59
N VAL A 608 -3.91 11.13 15.35
CA VAL A 608 -2.80 11.44 14.43
C VAL A 608 -2.80 12.93 14.03
N ARG A 609 -3.96 13.56 13.83
CA ARG A 609 -4.06 15.02 13.60
C ARG A 609 -3.64 15.86 14.80
N ALA A 610 -3.98 15.46 16.02
CA ALA A 610 -3.67 16.22 17.24
C ALA A 610 -2.17 16.23 17.53
N SER A 611 -1.48 15.11 17.30
CA SER A 611 -0.02 15.01 17.41
C SER A 611 0.71 15.86 16.36
N VAL A 612 0.14 16.00 15.15
CA VAL A 612 0.74 16.78 14.04
C VAL A 612 0.46 18.28 14.18
N ILE A 613 -0.69 18.69 14.72
CA ILE A 613 -1.02 20.11 14.94
C ILE A 613 -0.27 20.68 16.16
N SER A 614 -0.03 19.87 17.19
CA SER A 614 0.75 20.28 18.38
C SER A 614 2.20 20.61 18.06
N SER A 615 2.80 20.01 17.02
CA SER A 615 4.20 20.29 16.63
C SER A 615 4.36 21.49 15.70
N GLN A 616 3.29 21.92 15.01
CA GLN A 616 3.33 23.06 14.09
C GLN A 616 3.04 24.42 14.75
N VAL A 617 2.34 24.47 15.89
CA VAL A 617 1.97 25.74 16.55
C VAL A 617 3.13 26.36 17.36
N LEU A 618 4.21 25.63 17.63
CA LEU A 618 5.37 26.14 18.39
C LEU A 618 6.46 26.86 17.56
N ARG A 619 6.26 27.10 16.25
CA ARG A 619 7.26 27.77 15.38
C ARG A 619 6.79 29.00 14.60
N ALA A 620 5.72 29.67 15.00
CA ALA A 620 5.35 30.97 14.43
C ALA A 620 5.73 32.12 15.38
N ARG A 621 6.93 32.70 15.21
CA ARG A 621 7.23 34.04 15.75
C ARG A 621 6.53 35.08 14.87
N PRO A 622 5.86 36.10 15.43
CA PRO A 622 5.30 37.18 14.62
C PRO A 622 6.41 38.11 14.15
N CYS A 623 6.63 38.19 12.83
CA CYS A 623 7.35 39.29 12.21
C CYS A 623 6.45 40.54 12.21
N SER A 624 6.82 41.53 13.02
CA SER A 624 6.32 42.90 12.92
C SER A 624 6.88 43.57 11.66
N SER A 625 6.00 44.04 10.77
CA SER A 625 6.32 45.12 9.83
C SER A 625 5.95 46.46 10.47
N PRO A 626 6.66 47.56 10.15
CA PRO A 626 6.47 48.86 10.79
C PRO A 626 5.07 49.45 10.59
#